data_AF-A0A959HEL0-F1
#
_entry.id   AF-A0A959HEL0-F1
#
_cell.length_a   1.000
_cell.length_b   1.000
_cell.length_c   1.000
_cell.angle_alpha   90.00
_cell.angle_beta   90.00
_cell.angle_gamma   90.00
#
_symmetry.space_group_name_H-M   'P 1'
#
loop_
_entity.id
_entity.type
_entity.pdbx_description
1 polymer ?
#
loop_
_entity_poly.entity_id
_entity_poly.type
_entity_poly.pdbx_seq_one_letter_code
_entity_poly.pdbx_strand_id
1 'polypeptide(L)'
;MTKYSFFHALLFILFLFACDKERLPSPGMEPEITMDTLSPDTIRYLALGDSYTIGQSVNYAGRWPVQLAARLRAALPDTFYVKEPAIIARTGWTTGNLLQAIAAADTLQPPYNLVSLLIGVNNQYQN
;
A
#
# COMPACT_ATOMS: atom_id res chain seq x y z
N MET A 1 15.44 25.05 -56.95
CA MET A 1 15.67 24.50 -55.58
C MET A 1 14.34 24.31 -54.85
N THR A 2 13.45 23.46 -55.39
CA THR A 2 12.07 23.29 -54.85
C THR A 2 11.62 21.83 -54.77
N LYS A 3 12.39 20.88 -55.31
CA LYS A 3 12.01 19.46 -55.32
C LYS A 3 12.23 18.72 -54.00
N TYR A 4 13.11 19.21 -53.12
CA TYR A 4 13.35 18.60 -51.80
C TYR A 4 12.35 19.08 -50.73
N SER A 5 11.68 20.22 -50.91
CA SER A 5 10.71 20.75 -49.93
C SER A 5 9.44 19.90 -49.85
N PHE A 6 9.03 19.29 -50.97
CA PHE A 6 7.87 18.39 -51.00
C PHE A 6 8.17 17.02 -50.38
N PHE A 7 9.42 16.55 -50.48
CA PHE A 7 9.83 15.26 -49.93
C PHE A 7 9.94 15.29 -48.40
N HIS A 8 10.36 16.43 -47.83
CA HIS A 8 10.38 16.62 -46.37
C HIS A 8 8.97 16.78 -45.78
N ALA A 9 8.03 17.39 -46.52
CA ALA A 9 6.63 17.45 -46.11
C ALA A 9 5.95 16.06 -46.08
N LEU A 10 6.33 15.16 -47.00
CA LEU A 10 5.77 13.80 -47.06
C LEU A 10 6.35 12.87 -45.97
N LEU A 11 7.62 13.06 -45.57
CA LEU A 11 8.25 12.30 -44.49
C LEU A 11 7.74 12.70 -43.10
N PHE A 12 7.23 13.93 -42.93
CA PHE A 12 6.69 14.42 -41.66
C PHE A 12 5.24 13.98 -41.38
N ILE A 13 4.46 13.68 -42.42
CA ILE A 13 3.07 13.21 -42.30
C ILE A 13 2.99 11.72 -41.91
N LEU A 14 4.04 10.93 -42.19
CA LEU A 14 4.11 9.51 -41.84
C LEU A 14 4.39 9.24 -40.34
N PHE A 15 4.77 10.24 -39.55
CA PHE A 15 4.99 10.11 -38.10
C PHE A 15 3.75 10.41 -37.23
N LEU A 16 2.67 10.94 -37.81
CA LEU A 16 1.44 11.29 -37.05
C LEU A 16 0.42 10.15 -36.96
N PHE A 17 0.68 9.00 -37.57
CA PHE A 17 -0.23 7.84 -37.55
C PHE A 17 0.32 6.62 -36.80
N ALA A 18 1.47 6.73 -36.13
CA ALA A 18 2.02 5.63 -35.33
C ALA A 18 1.45 5.64 -33.91
N CYS A 19 0.15 5.35 -33.77
CA CYS A 19 -0.42 4.84 -32.53
C CYS A 19 -1.68 4.02 -32.85
N ASP A 20 -1.49 2.83 -33.42
CA ASP A 20 -2.54 1.83 -33.47
C ASP A 20 -2.49 1.04 -32.16
N LYS A 21 -3.47 1.27 -31.28
CA LYS A 21 -3.66 0.45 -30.08
C LYS A 21 -4.10 -0.93 -30.56
N GLU A 22 -3.27 -1.94 -30.42
CA GLU A 22 -3.72 -3.32 -30.59
C GLU A 22 -4.91 -3.59 -29.67
N ARG A 23 -6.01 -4.05 -30.27
CA ARG A 23 -7.23 -4.44 -29.56
C ARG A 23 -6.99 -5.81 -28.96
N LEU A 24 -6.61 -5.84 -27.68
CA LEU A 24 -6.60 -7.06 -26.87
C LEU A 24 -8.05 -7.56 -26.65
N PRO A 25 -8.24 -8.89 -26.50
CA PRO A 25 -9.54 -9.54 -26.62
C PRO A 25 -10.52 -9.20 -25.50
N SER A 26 -11.81 -9.37 -25.81
CA SER A 26 -12.96 -9.15 -24.93
C SER A 26 -12.88 -9.97 -23.62
N PRO A 27 -13.27 -9.41 -22.47
CA PRO A 27 -13.24 -10.13 -21.20
C PRO A 27 -14.41 -11.11 -21.13
N GLY A 28 -14.09 -12.40 -21.13
CA GLY A 28 -14.95 -13.47 -20.65
C GLY A 28 -14.42 -13.94 -19.31
N MET A 29 -15.07 -13.50 -18.23
CA MET A 29 -15.09 -14.15 -16.91
C MET A 29 -13.73 -14.66 -16.40
N GLU A 30 -12.80 -13.74 -16.12
CA GLU A 30 -11.87 -13.93 -15.00
C GLU A 30 -12.61 -13.58 -13.70
N PRO A 31 -12.34 -14.25 -12.58
CA PRO A 31 -12.99 -13.94 -11.32
C PRO A 31 -12.67 -12.49 -10.95
N GLU A 32 -13.69 -11.64 -10.99
CA GLU A 32 -13.64 -10.28 -10.48
C GLU A 32 -13.34 -10.36 -8.99
N ILE A 33 -12.06 -10.25 -8.61
CA ILE A 33 -11.73 -9.81 -7.27
C ILE A 33 -12.21 -8.37 -7.21
N THR A 34 -13.42 -8.20 -6.68
CA THR A 34 -14.00 -6.90 -6.37
C THR A 34 -13.12 -6.25 -5.32
N MET A 35 -12.09 -5.53 -5.79
CA MET A 35 -11.31 -4.54 -5.03
C MET A 35 -12.24 -3.37 -4.71
N ASP A 36 -13.23 -3.63 -3.86
CA ASP A 36 -14.20 -2.64 -3.44
C ASP A 36 -13.66 -1.84 -2.24
N THR A 37 -13.70 -0.51 -2.38
CA THR A 37 -13.67 0.55 -1.35
C THR A 37 -12.36 1.14 -0.79
N LEU A 38 -11.21 1.06 -1.47
CA LEU A 38 -10.16 2.08 -1.25
C LEU A 38 -10.20 3.11 -2.37
N SER A 39 -10.42 4.39 -2.00
CA SER A 39 -10.02 5.49 -2.89
C SER A 39 -8.56 5.21 -3.30
N PRO A 40 -8.24 5.28 -4.60
CA PRO A 40 -6.92 4.87 -5.12
C PRO A 40 -5.76 5.61 -4.44
N ASP A 41 -6.05 6.80 -3.91
CA ASP A 41 -5.08 7.69 -3.29
C ASP A 41 -5.08 7.57 -1.76
N THR A 42 -5.84 6.65 -1.15
CA THR A 42 -5.85 6.44 0.31
C THR A 42 -4.98 5.24 0.70
N ILE A 43 -4.03 5.47 1.60
CA ILE A 43 -3.18 4.41 2.16
C ILE A 43 -3.67 4.04 3.57
N ARG A 44 -4.05 2.78 3.74
CA ARG A 44 -4.32 2.15 5.05
C ARG A 44 -3.13 1.31 5.49
N TYR A 45 -2.63 1.59 6.69
CA TYR A 45 -1.49 0.89 7.28
C TYR A 45 -1.93 0.13 8.53
N LEU A 46 -1.59 -1.16 8.59
CA LEU A 46 -1.75 -2.04 9.75
C LEU A 46 -0.38 -2.44 10.34
N ALA A 47 -0.16 -2.15 11.61
CA ALA A 47 1.02 -2.56 12.36
C ALA A 47 0.67 -3.67 13.35
N LEU A 48 1.27 -4.84 13.15
CA LEU A 48 1.08 -6.05 13.96
C LEU A 48 2.33 -6.32 14.78
N GLY A 49 2.20 -6.70 16.05
CA GLY A 49 3.36 -7.14 16.81
C GLY A 49 3.21 -7.20 18.32
N ASP A 50 4.32 -6.99 19.03
CA ASP A 50 4.42 -7.01 20.49
C ASP A 50 4.81 -5.63 21.10
N SER A 51 5.55 -5.62 22.21
CA SER A 51 6.10 -4.42 22.86
C SER A 51 6.85 -3.49 21.91
N TYR A 52 7.53 -4.04 20.90
CA TYR A 52 8.30 -3.27 19.92
C TYR A 52 7.40 -2.54 18.91
N THR A 53 6.18 -3.03 18.68
CA THR A 53 5.20 -2.37 17.81
C THR A 53 4.31 -1.41 18.60
N ILE A 54 3.82 -1.81 19.78
CA ILE A 54 2.99 -0.94 20.62
C ILE A 54 3.80 0.20 21.27
N GLY A 55 5.13 0.09 21.29
CA GLY A 55 6.03 1.07 21.89
C GLY A 55 5.82 1.15 23.40
N GLN A 56 6.08 0.04 24.10
CA GLN A 56 5.97 -0.02 25.56
C GLN A 56 6.75 1.14 26.21
N SER A 57 6.11 1.83 27.15
CA SER A 57 6.67 2.99 27.87
C SER A 57 6.99 4.21 26.98
N VAL A 58 6.44 4.26 25.76
CA VAL A 58 6.52 5.40 24.85
C VAL A 58 5.11 5.97 24.63
N ASN A 59 5.00 7.29 24.58
CA ASN A 59 3.75 7.95 24.22
C ASN A 59 3.33 7.57 22.79
N TYR A 60 2.06 7.81 22.43
CA TYR A 60 1.54 7.42 21.12
C TYR A 60 2.37 7.96 19.94
N ALA A 61 2.73 9.25 19.97
CA ALA A 61 3.49 9.90 18.91
C ALA A 61 4.92 9.35 18.74
N GLY A 62 5.52 8.83 19.81
CA GLY A 62 6.86 8.25 19.78
C GLY A 62 6.90 6.80 19.25
N ARG A 63 5.76 6.15 19.05
CA ARG A 63 5.72 4.78 18.50
C ARG A 63 6.15 4.79 17.05
N TRP A 64 7.02 3.85 16.66
CA TRP A 64 7.57 3.82 15.31
C TRP A 64 6.50 3.70 14.20
N PRO A 65 5.36 2.96 14.35
CA PRO A 65 4.34 2.91 13.30
C PRO A 65 3.68 4.27 13.07
N VAL A 66 3.48 5.04 14.16
CA VAL A 66 2.91 6.39 14.11
C VAL A 66 3.90 7.35 13.44
N GLN A 67 5.18 7.26 13.81
CA GLN A 67 6.22 8.04 13.15
C GLN A 67 6.36 7.70 11.65
N LEU A 68 6.26 6.42 11.28
CA LEU A 68 6.29 6.01 9.88
C LEU A 68 5.12 6.60 9.10
N ALA A 69 3.89 6.50 9.63
CA ALA A 69 2.72 7.08 8.98
C ALA A 69 2.87 8.60 8.80
N ALA A 70 3.35 9.31 9.83
CA ALA A 70 3.62 10.74 9.76
C ALA A 70 4.68 11.09 8.69
N ARG A 71 5.76 10.31 8.59
CA ARG A 71 6.80 10.50 7.58
C ARG A 71 6.29 10.23 6.17
N LEU A 72 5.43 9.22 5.99
CA LEU A 72 4.82 8.92 4.69
C LEU A 72 3.89 10.06 4.25
N ARG A 73 3.09 10.63 5.15
CA ARG A 73 2.27 11.83 4.86
C ARG A 73 3.13 13.01 4.41
N ALA A 74 4.26 13.22 5.09
CA ALA A 74 5.17 14.32 4.76
C ALA A 74 5.91 14.09 3.43
N ALA A 75 6.20 12.85 3.08
CA ALA A 75 6.92 12.51 1.85
C ALA A 75 6.03 12.46 0.60
N LEU A 76 4.73 12.21 0.75
CA LEU A 76 3.78 11.98 -0.35
C LEU A 76 2.50 12.85 -0.27
N PRO A 77 2.59 14.15 0.08
CA PRO A 77 1.41 14.95 0.43
C PRO A 77 0.40 15.12 -0.71
N ASP A 78 0.86 15.14 -1.96
CA ASP A 78 0.04 15.36 -3.16
C ASP A 78 -0.30 14.05 -3.90
N THR A 79 0.14 12.90 -3.38
CA THR A 79 -0.07 11.59 -4.01
C THR A 79 -0.97 10.69 -3.19
N PHE A 80 -0.78 10.66 -1.87
CA PHE A 80 -1.51 9.74 -1.01
C PHE A 80 -2.00 10.37 0.28
N TYR A 81 -3.28 10.15 0.58
CA TYR A 81 -3.85 10.34 1.90
C TYR A 81 -3.57 9.12 2.80
N VAL A 82 -2.49 9.19 3.58
CA VAL A 82 -2.12 8.13 4.53
C VAL A 82 -2.93 8.28 5.82
N LYS A 83 -3.77 7.28 6.15
CA LYS A 83 -4.56 7.28 7.40
C LYS A 83 -3.70 7.06 8.63
N GLU A 84 -4.27 7.28 9.82
CA GLU A 84 -3.65 6.80 11.06
C GLU A 84 -3.47 5.27 11.04
N PRO A 85 -2.35 4.75 11.57
CA PRO A 85 -2.08 3.33 11.55
C PRO A 85 -3.06 2.61 12.48
N ALA A 86 -3.64 1.51 11.98
CA ALA A 86 -4.25 0.52 12.86
C ALA A 86 -3.12 -0.25 13.55
N ILE A 87 -3.16 -0.38 14.88
CA ILE A 87 -2.11 -1.06 15.65
C ILE A 87 -2.75 -2.19 16.45
N ILE A 88 -2.38 -3.44 16.14
CA ILE A 88 -2.70 -4.62 16.94
C ILE A 88 -1.38 -5.15 17.50
N ALA A 89 -1.05 -4.68 18.70
CA ALA A 89 0.15 -5.08 19.38
C ALA A 89 0.03 -4.90 20.89
N ARG A 90 0.69 -5.79 21.65
CA ARG A 90 0.76 -5.68 23.10
C ARG A 90 2.06 -6.29 23.62
N THR A 91 2.58 -5.70 24.69
CA THR A 91 3.75 -6.20 25.40
C THR A 91 3.56 -7.63 25.87
N GLY A 92 4.58 -8.46 25.66
CA GLY A 92 4.59 -9.85 26.07
C GLY A 92 3.89 -10.83 25.12
N TRP A 93 3.27 -10.35 24.03
CA TRP A 93 2.57 -11.23 23.09
C TRP A 93 3.51 -12.16 22.32
N THR A 94 3.10 -13.42 22.27
CA THR A 94 3.61 -14.43 21.33
C THR A 94 2.86 -14.35 19.99
N THR A 95 3.34 -15.09 18.99
CA THR A 95 2.61 -15.30 17.73
C THR A 95 1.18 -15.81 17.94
N GLY A 96 0.97 -16.72 18.90
CA GLY A 96 -0.35 -17.25 19.23
C GLY A 96 -1.30 -16.19 19.77
N ASN A 97 -0.82 -15.29 20.62
CA ASN A 97 -1.63 -14.17 21.12
C ASN A 97 -2.00 -13.20 20.00
N LEU A 98 -1.04 -12.89 19.12
CA LEU A 98 -1.29 -11.99 17.99
C LEU A 98 -2.33 -12.58 17.03
N LEU A 99 -2.25 -13.88 16.72
CA LEU A 99 -3.26 -14.55 15.88
C LEU A 99 -4.66 -14.46 16.48
N GLN A 100 -4.79 -14.72 17.79
CA GLN A 100 -6.09 -14.59 18.49
C GLN A 100 -6.60 -13.14 18.46
N ALA A 101 -5.71 -12.16 18.67
CA ALA A 101 -6.08 -10.76 18.65
C ALA A 101 -6.54 -10.29 17.26
N ILE A 102 -5.88 -10.75 16.19
CA ILE A 102 -6.30 -10.45 14.80
C ILE A 102 -7.67 -11.08 14.52
N ALA A 103 -7.87 -12.33 14.91
CA ALA A 103 -9.13 -13.03 14.70
C ALA A 103 -10.32 -12.40 15.46
N ALA A 104 -10.06 -11.81 16.63
CA ALA A 104 -11.07 -11.15 17.45
C ALA A 104 -11.25 -9.65 17.14
N ALA A 105 -10.51 -9.09 16.19
CA ALA A 105 -10.52 -7.65 15.94
C ALA A 105 -11.63 -7.24 14.95
N ASP A 106 -12.81 -6.95 15.49
CA ASP A 106 -13.96 -6.41 14.72
C ASP A 106 -13.73 -5.00 14.16
N THR A 107 -12.65 -4.33 14.61
CA THR A 107 -12.29 -2.97 14.20
C THR A 107 -11.40 -2.92 12.96
N LEU A 108 -10.89 -4.07 12.50
CA LEU A 108 -10.08 -4.13 11.29
C LEU A 108 -10.93 -3.81 10.06
N GLN A 109 -10.37 -2.99 9.17
CA GLN A 109 -11.03 -2.55 7.94
C GLN A 109 -10.14 -2.93 6.75
N PRO A 110 -10.05 -4.23 6.40
CA PRO A 110 -9.40 -4.63 5.16
C PRO A 110 -10.13 -4.02 3.94
N PRO A 111 -9.43 -3.81 2.81
CA PRO A 111 -8.02 -4.15 2.59
C PRO A 111 -7.06 -3.11 3.18
N TYR A 112 -5.83 -3.55 3.45
CA TYR A 112 -4.70 -2.71 3.86
C TYR A 112 -3.67 -2.65 2.74
N ASN A 113 -3.12 -1.46 2.46
CA ASN A 113 -2.07 -1.28 1.45
C ASN A 113 -0.68 -1.62 2.01
N LEU A 114 -0.49 -1.39 3.31
CA LEU A 114 0.75 -1.66 4.02
C LEU A 114 0.46 -2.46 5.29
N VAL A 115 1.22 -3.53 5.50
CA VAL A 115 1.21 -4.30 6.74
C VAL A 115 2.65 -4.49 7.20
N SER A 116 2.92 -4.20 8.47
CA SER A 116 4.21 -4.53 9.11
C SER A 116 3.99 -5.55 10.22
N LEU A 117 4.88 -6.53 10.34
CA LEU A 117 4.81 -7.59 11.35
C LEU A 117 6.13 -7.66 12.13
N LEU A 118 6.05 -7.41 13.44
CA LEU A 118 7.18 -7.57 14.38
C LEU A 118 6.72 -8.38 15.60
N ILE A 119 6.92 -9.69 15.54
CA ILE A 119 6.49 -10.64 16.58
C ILE A 119 7.49 -11.78 16.66
N GLY A 120 7.60 -12.43 17.83
CA GLY A 120 8.30 -13.71 17.95
C GLY A 120 9.32 -13.77 19.09
N VAL A 121 9.87 -12.63 19.55
CA VAL A 121 10.87 -12.64 20.63
C VAL A 121 10.31 -13.27 21.91
N ASN A 122 9.04 -13.01 22.23
CA ASN A 122 8.38 -13.61 23.38
C ASN A 122 8.23 -15.13 23.24
N ASN A 123 8.01 -15.67 22.03
CA ASN A 123 7.95 -17.12 21.83
C ASN A 123 9.25 -17.80 22.25
N GLN A 124 10.40 -17.19 21.93
CA GLN A 124 11.71 -17.72 22.30
C GLN A 124 11.92 -17.78 23.82
N TYR A 125 11.31 -16.88 24.58
CA TYR A 125 11.48 -16.79 26.03
C TYR A 125 10.38 -17.50 26.84
N GLN A 126 9.21 -17.73 26.25
CA GLN A 126 8.04 -18.21 26.98
C GLN A 126 7.73 -19.70 26.79
N ASN A 127 8.43 -20.41 25.89
CA ASN A 127 8.33 -21.85 25.60
C ASN A 127 6.93 -22.46 25.80
#